data_AF-A0AAV6FTC0-F1
#
_entry.id   AF-A0AAV6FTC0-F1
#
_cell.length_a   1.000
_cell.length_b   1.000
_cell.length_c   1.000
_cell.angle_alpha   90.00
_cell.angle_beta   90.00
_cell.angle_gamma   90.00
#
_symmetry.space_group_name_H-M   'P 1'
#
loop_
_entity.id
_entity.type
_entity.pdbx_description
1 polymer ?
#
loop_
_entity_poly.entity_id
_entity_poly.type
_entity_poly.pdbx_seq_one_letter_code
_entity_poly.pdbx_strand_id
1 'polypeptide(L)'
;MTSSEDIKRVFKVNTLDVECILSVKTELGILDSVLKLNLDYAMKALEAMPMSKKTNAVLQVEGEQGLFTFFSYPFDPPPFYYVVRSDNNDLKLLQKINVNNKQLTIEDICESHFIGHCCRDEIKSCMKQAHEKVASKKEGLGNVDLKIICGELHLTYITLNPSSAIEIRPDRRVKIENNYLSDVLRAMNQMEKCGEMSPGMLACFQHLIASSPKAKHKGAVQILLMSEGKTVEFLHRDDLEPKDIFVIFIGANNKPEMRHTTDHCLY
;
A
#
# COMPACT_ATOMS: atom_id res chain seq x y z
N MET A 1 26.57 -24.38 -25.37
CA MET A 1 25.89 -23.37 -24.54
C MET A 1 24.47 -23.28 -25.06
N THR A 2 23.59 -24.13 -24.53
CA THR A 2 22.16 -24.15 -24.86
C THR A 2 21.47 -23.09 -24.02
N SER A 3 20.80 -22.14 -24.67
CA SER A 3 19.90 -21.19 -24.04
C SER A 3 18.86 -21.96 -23.22
N SER A 4 18.75 -21.70 -21.92
CA SER A 4 17.60 -22.19 -21.15
C SER A 4 16.37 -21.49 -21.71
N GLU A 5 15.54 -22.23 -22.43
CA GLU A 5 14.18 -21.79 -22.73
C GLU A 5 13.49 -21.52 -21.39
N ASP A 6 13.00 -20.30 -21.19
CA ASP A 6 12.21 -19.94 -20.02
C ASP A 6 11.00 -20.88 -19.93
N ILE A 7 11.03 -21.82 -18.98
CA ILE A 7 9.92 -22.75 -18.77
C ILE A 7 8.73 -21.93 -18.27
N LYS A 8 7.72 -21.81 -19.13
CA LYS A 8 6.42 -21.22 -18.81
C LYS A 8 5.39 -22.33 -18.60
N ARG A 9 4.88 -22.47 -17.38
CA ARG A 9 3.81 -23.42 -17.04
C ARG A 9 2.56 -22.67 -16.57
N VAL A 10 1.39 -23.09 -17.04
CA VAL A 10 0.10 -22.44 -16.78
C VAL A 10 -0.86 -23.45 -16.18
N PHE A 11 -1.39 -23.12 -15.00
CA PHE A 11 -2.37 -23.92 -14.25
C PHE A 11 -3.66 -23.12 -14.11
N LYS A 12 -4.77 -23.65 -14.65
CA LYS A 12 -6.08 -23.00 -14.54
C LYS A 12 -6.84 -23.59 -13.36
N VAL A 13 -7.34 -22.74 -12.46
CA VAL A 13 -8.13 -23.19 -11.30
C VAL A 13 -9.40 -22.36 -11.11
N ASN A 14 -10.43 -23.00 -10.57
CA ASN A 14 -11.71 -22.35 -10.29
C ASN A 14 -11.60 -21.36 -9.12
N THR A 15 -10.78 -21.69 -8.13
CA THR A 15 -10.44 -20.81 -7.02
C THR A 15 -8.95 -20.99 -6.74
N LEU A 16 -8.22 -19.88 -6.58
CA LEU A 16 -6.83 -19.94 -6.14
C LEU A 16 -6.78 -20.00 -4.62
N ASP A 17 -6.51 -21.19 -4.10
CA ASP A 17 -6.37 -21.47 -2.69
C ASP A 17 -5.03 -22.16 -2.36
N VAL A 18 -4.84 -22.43 -1.07
CA VAL A 18 -3.66 -23.09 -0.52
C VAL A 18 -3.48 -24.47 -1.15
N GLU A 19 -4.56 -25.22 -1.36
CA GLU A 19 -4.52 -26.58 -1.91
C GLU A 19 -4.07 -26.59 -3.37
N CYS A 20 -4.56 -25.64 -4.18
CA CYS A 20 -4.09 -25.42 -5.55
C CYS A 20 -2.57 -25.20 -5.59
N ILE A 21 -2.05 -24.32 -4.74
CA ILE A 21 -0.61 -24.04 -4.74
C ILE A 21 0.20 -25.25 -4.28
N LEU A 22 -0.29 -26.00 -3.28
CA LEU A 22 0.34 -27.24 -2.85
C LEU A 22 0.35 -28.32 -3.94
N SER A 23 -0.73 -28.42 -4.72
CA SER A 23 -0.81 -29.32 -5.88
C SER A 23 0.24 -28.95 -6.92
N VAL A 24 0.34 -27.67 -7.28
CA VAL A 24 1.35 -27.16 -8.22
C VAL A 24 2.76 -27.35 -7.67
N LYS A 25 2.99 -27.13 -6.37
CA LYS A 25 4.27 -27.40 -5.70
C LYS A 25 4.70 -28.87 -5.82
N THR A 26 3.72 -29.78 -5.74
CA THR A 26 3.95 -31.23 -5.89
C THR A 26 4.24 -31.59 -7.34
N GLU A 27 3.47 -31.07 -8.30
CA GLU A 27 3.65 -31.34 -9.73
C GLU A 27 4.96 -30.77 -10.29
N LEU A 28 5.38 -29.60 -9.79
CA LEU A 28 6.64 -28.98 -10.19
C LEU A 28 7.88 -29.69 -9.62
N GLY A 29 7.73 -30.60 -8.64
CA GLY A 29 8.86 -31.36 -8.08
C GLY A 29 9.96 -30.45 -7.51
N ILE A 30 9.56 -29.40 -6.79
CA ILE A 30 10.40 -28.21 -6.56
C ILE A 30 11.62 -28.52 -5.70
N LEU A 31 12.78 -28.57 -6.36
CA LEU A 31 14.10 -28.59 -5.73
C LEU A 31 14.67 -27.17 -5.52
N ASP A 32 14.12 -26.18 -6.23
CA ASP A 32 14.56 -24.79 -6.17
C ASP A 32 14.07 -24.11 -4.87
N SER A 33 15.03 -23.65 -4.06
CA SER A 33 14.77 -23.01 -2.78
C SER A 33 14.08 -21.65 -2.89
N VAL A 34 14.33 -20.88 -3.95
CA VAL A 34 13.73 -19.56 -4.20
C VAL A 34 12.29 -19.72 -4.65
N LEU A 35 12.02 -20.63 -5.57
CA LEU A 35 10.68 -20.95 -6.02
C LEU A 35 9.80 -21.44 -4.86
N LYS A 36 10.35 -22.29 -3.98
CA LYS A 36 9.68 -22.74 -2.77
C LYS A 36 9.33 -21.58 -1.83
N LEU A 37 10.28 -20.68 -1.57
CA LEU A 37 10.07 -19.50 -0.72
C LEU A 37 8.98 -18.58 -1.29
N ASN A 38 8.98 -18.35 -2.61
CA ASN A 38 7.99 -17.52 -3.29
C ASN A 38 6.58 -18.13 -3.23
N LEU A 39 6.46 -19.45 -3.37
CA LEU A 39 5.19 -20.18 -3.20
C LEU A 39 4.66 -20.07 -1.78
N ASP A 40 5.52 -20.31 -0.79
CA ASP A 40 5.12 -20.28 0.62
C ASP A 40 4.66 -18.87 1.03
N TYR A 41 5.26 -17.83 0.45
CA TYR A 41 4.80 -16.45 0.60
C TYR A 41 3.49 -16.17 -0.15
N ALA A 42 3.36 -16.64 -1.40
CA ALA A 42 2.12 -16.50 -2.17
C ALA A 42 0.92 -17.11 -1.43
N MET A 43 1.09 -18.29 -0.83
CA MET A 43 0.07 -18.95 -0.03
C MET A 43 -0.42 -18.07 1.12
N LYS A 44 0.51 -17.53 1.93
CA LYS A 44 0.16 -16.62 3.03
C LYS A 44 -0.54 -15.36 2.54
N ALA A 45 -0.07 -14.78 1.44
CA ALA A 45 -0.68 -13.58 0.89
C ALA A 45 -2.09 -13.84 0.34
N LEU A 46 -2.35 -15.03 -0.20
CA LEU A 46 -3.68 -15.44 -0.67
C LEU A 46 -4.66 -15.74 0.46
N GLU A 47 -4.19 -16.27 1.58
CA GLU A 47 -5.02 -16.45 2.78
C GLU A 47 -5.57 -15.10 3.26
N ALA A 48 -4.75 -14.05 3.24
CA ALA A 48 -5.14 -12.68 3.57
C ALA A 48 -5.95 -11.98 2.46
N MET A 49 -6.00 -12.54 1.25
CA MET A 49 -6.65 -11.91 0.11
C MET A 49 -8.18 -12.12 0.12
N PRO A 50 -8.99 -11.08 -0.21
CA PRO A 50 -10.43 -11.22 -0.38
C PRO A 50 -10.81 -12.29 -1.39
N MET A 51 -11.88 -13.06 -1.13
CA MET A 51 -12.36 -14.12 -2.04
C MET A 51 -12.65 -13.61 -3.46
N SER A 52 -13.16 -12.38 -3.59
CA SER A 52 -13.43 -11.76 -4.89
C SER A 52 -12.22 -11.64 -5.80
N LYS A 53 -10.99 -11.64 -5.24
CA LYS A 53 -9.73 -11.58 -5.99
C LYS A 53 -9.15 -12.97 -6.31
N LYS A 54 -9.72 -14.05 -5.75
CA LYS A 54 -9.23 -15.43 -5.85
C LYS A 54 -10.06 -16.33 -6.78
N THR A 55 -11.27 -15.92 -7.11
CA THR A 55 -12.18 -16.69 -7.98
C THR A 55 -11.76 -16.61 -9.45
N ASN A 56 -11.89 -17.74 -10.17
CA ASN A 56 -11.53 -17.91 -11.58
C ASN A 56 -10.10 -17.44 -11.92
N ALA A 57 -9.15 -17.79 -11.05
CA ALA A 57 -7.77 -17.39 -11.13
C ALA A 57 -6.93 -18.37 -11.97
N VAL A 58 -6.04 -17.84 -12.82
CA VAL A 58 -5.08 -18.67 -13.58
C VAL A 58 -3.70 -18.52 -12.97
N LEU A 59 -3.16 -19.54 -12.31
CA LEU A 59 -1.81 -19.53 -11.78
C LEU A 59 -0.80 -19.82 -12.89
N GLN A 60 0.07 -18.87 -13.17
CA GLN A 60 1.17 -19.03 -14.10
C GLN A 60 2.51 -18.97 -13.35
N VAL A 61 3.44 -19.83 -13.74
CA VAL A 61 4.81 -19.88 -13.21
C VAL A 61 5.76 -19.65 -14.38
N GLU A 62 6.49 -18.53 -14.35
CA GLU A 62 7.53 -18.20 -15.35
C GLU A 62 8.91 -18.12 -14.73
N GLY A 63 9.89 -18.76 -15.39
CA GLY A 63 11.31 -18.69 -15.07
C GLY A 63 11.72 -19.39 -13.76
N GLU A 64 13.03 -19.38 -13.46
CA GLU A 64 13.59 -19.96 -12.22
C GLU A 64 13.14 -19.18 -10.97
N GLN A 65 12.81 -17.89 -11.11
CA GLN A 65 12.37 -17.03 -10.01
C GLN A 65 10.86 -17.14 -9.71
N GLY A 66 10.10 -17.99 -10.40
CA GLY A 66 8.73 -18.29 -10.02
C GLY A 66 7.81 -17.08 -9.98
N LEU A 67 7.66 -16.41 -11.12
CA LEU A 67 6.70 -15.32 -11.25
C LEU A 67 5.27 -15.88 -11.12
N PHE A 68 4.65 -15.79 -9.94
CA PHE A 68 3.26 -16.20 -9.73
C PHE A 68 2.31 -15.15 -10.24
N THR A 69 1.77 -15.36 -11.43
CA THR A 69 0.71 -14.50 -11.96
C THR A 69 -0.63 -15.17 -11.76
N PHE A 70 -1.61 -14.46 -11.22
CA PHE A 70 -2.99 -14.91 -11.22
C PHE A 70 -3.97 -13.83 -11.67
N PHE A 71 -4.92 -14.25 -12.51
CA PHE A 71 -5.88 -13.42 -13.23
C PHE A 71 -7.30 -13.78 -12.87
N SER A 72 -8.08 -12.86 -12.28
CA SER A 72 -9.51 -13.09 -11.98
C SER A 72 -10.40 -12.73 -13.18
N TYR A 73 -11.19 -13.67 -13.70
CA TYR A 73 -12.33 -13.44 -14.60
C TYR A 73 -13.66 -13.51 -13.80
N PRO A 74 -14.78 -12.84 -14.15
CA PRO A 74 -15.15 -12.23 -15.44
C PRO A 74 -15.58 -10.75 -15.34
N PHE A 75 -15.14 -9.98 -14.33
CA PHE A 75 -15.81 -8.70 -14.02
C PHE A 75 -15.24 -7.41 -14.64
N ASP A 76 -14.07 -7.40 -15.29
CA ASP A 76 -13.74 -6.43 -16.37
C ASP A 76 -12.29 -6.63 -16.86
N PRO A 77 -12.01 -6.46 -18.16
CA PRO A 77 -10.65 -6.21 -18.62
C PRO A 77 -10.21 -4.79 -18.19
N PRO A 78 -8.93 -4.58 -17.85
CA PRO A 78 -7.84 -5.54 -17.96
C PRO A 78 -7.71 -6.48 -16.74
N PRO A 79 -7.15 -7.70 -16.94
CA PRO A 79 -7.05 -8.68 -15.87
C PRO A 79 -6.01 -8.24 -14.82
N PHE A 80 -6.24 -8.58 -13.55
CA PHE A 80 -5.28 -8.33 -12.48
C PHE A 80 -4.08 -9.26 -12.61
N TYR A 81 -2.88 -8.73 -12.46
CA TYR A 81 -1.66 -9.52 -12.39
C TYR A 81 -1.14 -9.37 -10.97
N TYR A 82 -0.86 -10.48 -10.28
CA TYR A 82 -0.02 -10.43 -9.09
C TYR A 82 1.34 -11.00 -9.44
N VAL A 83 2.37 -10.59 -8.71
CA VAL A 83 3.74 -11.01 -8.95
C VAL A 83 4.43 -11.07 -7.59
N VAL A 84 4.88 -12.25 -7.17
CA VAL A 84 5.81 -12.33 -6.05
C VAL A 84 7.20 -12.02 -6.56
N ARG A 85 7.87 -11.03 -5.95
CA ARG A 85 9.25 -10.68 -6.25
C ARG A 85 10.08 -10.71 -4.97
N SER A 86 11.25 -11.33 -5.04
CA SER A 86 12.29 -11.18 -4.03
C SER A 86 13.15 -9.98 -4.40
N ASP A 87 13.16 -8.97 -3.54
CA ASP A 87 14.00 -7.78 -3.68
C ASP A 87 14.77 -7.56 -2.38
N ASN A 88 16.09 -7.67 -2.43
CA ASN A 88 16.99 -7.55 -1.25
C ASN A 88 16.61 -8.46 -0.06
N ASN A 89 16.28 -9.73 -0.32
CA ASN A 89 15.80 -10.73 0.64
C ASN A 89 14.40 -10.51 1.23
N ASP A 90 13.69 -9.46 0.82
CA ASP A 90 12.29 -9.27 1.18
C ASP A 90 11.36 -9.70 0.03
N LEU A 91 10.42 -10.57 0.35
CA LEU A 91 9.37 -10.97 -0.58
C LEU A 91 8.23 -9.95 -0.57
N LYS A 92 7.81 -9.55 -1.77
CA LYS A 92 6.70 -8.61 -1.97
C LYS A 92 5.71 -9.17 -2.98
N LEU A 93 4.41 -9.02 -2.69
CA LEU A 93 3.35 -9.25 -3.66
C LEU A 93 3.05 -7.94 -4.40
N LEU A 94 3.46 -7.86 -5.66
CA LEU A 94 3.22 -6.73 -6.54
C LEU A 94 1.95 -6.96 -7.35
N GLN A 95 0.95 -6.10 -7.19
CA GLN A 95 -0.23 -6.05 -8.05
C GLN A 95 0.09 -5.19 -9.28
N LYS A 96 -0.14 -5.70 -10.48
CA LYS A 96 0.04 -5.00 -11.75
C LYS A 96 -1.26 -5.02 -12.56
N ILE A 97 -1.52 -3.95 -13.28
CA ILE A 97 -2.69 -3.80 -14.16
C ILE A 97 -2.17 -3.27 -15.50
N ASN A 98 -2.28 -4.08 -16.54
CA ASN A 98 -1.88 -3.68 -17.88
C ASN A 98 -3.02 -2.91 -18.54
N VAL A 99 -2.83 -1.61 -18.63
CA VAL A 99 -3.71 -0.71 -19.37
C VAL A 99 -3.37 -0.96 -20.83
N ASN A 100 -4.26 -1.65 -21.55
CA ASN A 100 -4.08 -1.99 -22.97
C ASN A 100 -4.23 -0.77 -23.90
N ASN A 101 -3.79 0.40 -23.43
CA ASN A 101 -3.85 1.69 -24.07
C ASN A 101 -2.52 2.42 -23.81
N LYS A 102 -2.19 3.38 -24.68
CA LYS A 102 -1.06 4.29 -24.50
C LYS A 102 -1.32 5.32 -23.41
N GLN A 103 -2.59 5.60 -23.10
CA GLN A 103 -3.00 6.56 -22.07
C GLN A 103 -3.67 5.83 -20.92
N LEU A 104 -3.22 6.14 -19.70
CA LEU A 104 -3.91 5.81 -18.46
C LEU A 104 -4.91 6.92 -18.13
N THR A 105 -6.18 6.55 -18.06
CA THR A 105 -7.32 7.43 -17.77
C THR A 105 -7.88 7.16 -16.36
N ILE A 106 -8.84 7.99 -15.93
CA ILE A 106 -9.50 7.85 -14.62
C ILE A 106 -10.33 6.56 -14.58
N GLU A 107 -10.93 6.20 -15.72
CA GLU A 107 -11.78 5.00 -15.89
C GLU A 107 -10.96 3.72 -15.71
N ASP A 108 -9.67 3.74 -16.03
CA ASP A 108 -8.76 2.62 -15.79
C ASP A 108 -8.45 2.39 -14.30
N ILE A 109 -8.82 3.32 -13.41
CA ILE A 109 -8.54 3.26 -11.97
C ILE A 109 -9.86 3.01 -11.23
N CYS A 110 -10.14 1.72 -10.96
CA CYS A 110 -11.36 1.27 -10.32
C CYS A 110 -11.18 1.01 -8.82
N GLU A 111 -12.26 1.18 -8.04
CA GLU A 111 -12.30 0.87 -6.60
C GLU A 111 -11.97 -0.60 -6.33
N SER A 112 -12.37 -1.50 -7.24
CA SER A 112 -12.06 -2.92 -7.20
C SER A 112 -10.56 -3.21 -7.06
N HIS A 113 -9.71 -2.31 -7.58
CA HIS A 113 -8.26 -2.44 -7.55
C HIS A 113 -7.70 -2.29 -6.13
N PHE A 114 -8.43 -1.57 -5.28
CA PHE A 114 -8.07 -1.23 -3.90
C PHE A 114 -8.87 -2.04 -2.85
N ILE A 115 -9.69 -3.02 -3.25
CA ILE A 115 -10.47 -3.83 -2.30
C ILE A 115 -9.56 -4.45 -1.24
N GLY A 116 -9.96 -4.26 0.02
CA GLY A 116 -9.25 -4.75 1.22
C GLY A 116 -8.10 -3.85 1.68
N HIS A 117 -7.77 -2.78 0.95
CA HIS A 117 -6.70 -1.88 1.31
C HIS A 117 -7.14 -0.84 2.35
N CYS A 118 -6.46 -0.79 3.49
CA CYS A 118 -6.54 0.31 4.43
C CYS A 118 -5.49 1.38 4.08
N CYS A 119 -5.93 2.50 3.50
CA CYS A 119 -5.03 3.59 3.11
C CYS A 119 -4.36 4.22 4.33
N ARG A 120 -3.06 4.54 4.21
CA ARG A 120 -2.30 5.33 5.19
C ARG A 120 -2.84 6.76 5.34
N ASP A 121 -3.48 7.25 4.29
CA ASP A 121 -4.04 8.58 4.18
C ASP A 121 -5.58 8.49 4.17
N GLU A 122 -6.19 8.72 5.31
CA GLU A 122 -7.64 8.67 5.50
C GLU A 122 -8.35 9.90 4.92
N ILE A 123 -7.60 10.97 4.62
CA ILE A 123 -8.13 12.22 4.08
C ILE A 123 -8.14 12.17 2.54
N LYS A 124 -7.08 11.60 1.96
CA LYS A 124 -6.91 11.50 0.51
C LYS A 124 -6.42 10.10 0.15
N SER A 125 -7.38 9.22 -0.12
CA SER A 125 -7.09 7.83 -0.44
C SER A 125 -6.12 7.67 -1.62
N CYS A 126 -5.40 6.55 -1.67
CA CYS A 126 -4.53 6.17 -2.81
C CYS A 126 -5.25 6.34 -4.16
N MET A 127 -6.51 5.92 -4.22
CA MET A 127 -7.35 6.03 -5.41
C MET A 127 -7.59 7.49 -5.79
N LYS A 128 -7.97 8.34 -4.83
CA LYS A 128 -8.17 9.77 -5.07
C LYS A 128 -6.88 10.46 -5.55
N GLN A 129 -5.74 10.13 -4.93
CA GLN A 129 -4.43 10.64 -5.36
C GLN A 129 -4.08 10.20 -6.80
N ALA A 130 -4.40 8.95 -7.15
CA ALA A 130 -4.17 8.42 -8.49
C ALA A 130 -5.08 9.12 -9.52
N HIS A 131 -6.37 9.27 -9.22
CA HIS A 131 -7.32 10.02 -10.05
C HIS A 131 -6.88 11.45 -10.28
N GLU A 132 -6.48 12.18 -9.24
CA GLU A 132 -6.00 13.55 -9.38
C GLU A 132 -4.71 13.63 -10.20
N LYS A 133 -3.79 12.67 -10.03
CA LYS A 133 -2.57 12.60 -10.83
C LYS A 133 -2.91 12.41 -12.32
N VAL A 134 -3.87 11.54 -12.64
CA VAL A 134 -4.34 11.35 -14.01
C VAL A 134 -5.06 12.58 -14.55
N ALA A 135 -5.98 13.15 -13.77
CA ALA A 135 -6.76 14.33 -14.13
C ALA A 135 -5.90 15.58 -14.38
N SER A 136 -4.68 15.64 -13.84
CA SER A 136 -3.74 16.75 -14.08
C SER A 136 -3.35 16.90 -15.56
N LYS A 137 -3.64 15.91 -16.40
CA LYS A 137 -3.47 15.94 -17.86
C LYS A 137 -4.83 15.75 -18.53
N LYS A 138 -5.20 16.66 -19.43
CA LYS A 138 -6.51 16.65 -20.12
C LYS A 138 -6.89 15.31 -20.77
N GLU A 139 -5.90 14.58 -21.29
CA GLU A 139 -6.08 13.30 -21.98
C GLU A 139 -5.63 12.10 -21.15
N GLY A 140 -5.32 12.28 -19.86
CA GLY A 140 -4.71 11.27 -19.01
C GLY A 140 -3.18 11.18 -19.15
N LEU A 141 -2.59 10.14 -18.55
CA LEU A 141 -1.13 9.96 -18.50
C LEU A 141 -0.67 9.02 -19.63
N GLY A 142 0.07 9.58 -20.61
CA GLY A 142 0.62 8.81 -21.72
C GLY A 142 1.91 8.06 -21.37
N ASN A 143 2.03 6.81 -21.82
CA ASN A 143 3.24 5.96 -21.74
C ASN A 143 3.88 5.98 -20.33
N VAL A 144 3.09 5.68 -19.32
CA VAL A 144 3.47 5.71 -17.91
C VAL A 144 3.42 4.32 -17.25
N ASP A 145 4.31 4.12 -16.29
CA ASP A 145 4.21 3.18 -15.18
C ASP A 145 3.79 3.95 -13.91
N LEU A 146 2.50 3.90 -13.54
CA LEU A 146 2.01 4.54 -12.31
C LEU A 146 2.06 3.54 -11.15
N LYS A 147 2.99 3.76 -10.22
CA LYS A 147 3.21 2.97 -9.02
C LYS A 147 2.52 3.61 -7.82
N ILE A 148 1.77 2.83 -7.06
CA ILE A 148 1.13 3.22 -5.81
C ILE A 148 1.69 2.30 -4.73
N ILE A 149 2.34 2.90 -3.72
CA ILE A 149 2.96 2.18 -2.61
C ILE A 149 2.39 2.74 -1.30
N CYS A 150 1.59 1.94 -0.60
CA CYS A 150 0.91 2.34 0.62
C CYS A 150 0.74 1.14 1.56
N GLY A 151 1.55 1.07 2.62
CA GLY A 151 1.57 -0.07 3.52
C GLY A 151 1.88 -1.36 2.76
N GLU A 152 0.97 -2.33 2.83
CA GLU A 152 1.06 -3.61 2.10
C GLU A 152 0.59 -3.51 0.63
N LEU A 153 -0.05 -2.41 0.23
CA LEU A 153 -0.47 -2.22 -1.15
C LEU A 153 0.73 -1.80 -2.01
N HIS A 154 1.04 -2.63 -2.99
CA HIS A 154 1.99 -2.34 -4.07
C HIS A 154 1.29 -2.53 -5.42
N LEU A 155 0.65 -1.48 -5.92
CA LEU A 155 -0.13 -1.51 -7.16
C LEU A 155 0.58 -0.73 -8.27
N THR A 156 0.70 -1.31 -9.46
CA THR A 156 1.29 -0.65 -10.63
C THR A 156 0.36 -0.71 -11.83
N TYR A 157 -0.01 0.44 -12.39
CA TYR A 157 -0.65 0.52 -13.71
C TYR A 157 0.42 0.68 -14.77
N ILE A 158 0.35 -0.13 -15.83
CA ILE A 158 1.35 -0.18 -16.89
C ILE A 158 0.64 0.07 -18.21
N THR A 159 1.00 1.16 -18.89
CA THR A 159 0.49 1.47 -20.24
C THR A 159 1.32 0.78 -21.32
N LEU A 160 0.88 0.84 -22.58
CA LEU A 160 1.65 0.34 -23.71
C LEU A 160 2.96 1.15 -23.90
N ASN A 161 4.11 0.46 -23.84
CA ASN A 161 5.45 1.04 -24.01
C ASN A 161 5.74 2.20 -23.04
N PRO A 162 5.78 1.94 -21.71
CA PRO A 162 5.99 2.99 -20.73
C PRO A 162 7.36 3.64 -20.93
N SER A 163 7.39 4.97 -20.99
CA SER A 163 8.60 5.79 -21.11
C SER A 163 8.89 6.61 -19.86
N SER A 164 7.95 6.63 -18.91
CA SER A 164 8.07 7.36 -17.65
C SER A 164 7.52 6.54 -16.49
N ALA A 165 8.03 6.76 -15.29
CA ALA A 165 7.51 6.17 -14.07
C ALA A 165 7.06 7.27 -13.13
N ILE A 166 5.83 7.14 -12.62
CA ILE A 166 5.26 8.04 -11.61
C ILE A 166 5.00 7.21 -10.37
N GLU A 167 5.32 7.74 -9.21
CA GLU A 167 5.09 7.07 -7.94
C GLU A 167 4.20 7.91 -7.02
N ILE A 168 3.25 7.24 -6.38
CA ILE A 168 2.38 7.77 -5.35
C ILE A 168 2.72 7.02 -4.06
N ARG A 169 3.21 7.77 -3.08
CA ARG A 169 3.47 7.32 -1.71
C ARG A 169 2.67 8.23 -0.77
N PRO A 170 1.47 7.82 -0.35
CA PRO A 170 0.65 8.63 0.55
C PRO A 170 1.35 8.88 1.89
N ASP A 171 1.17 10.09 2.40
CA ASP A 171 1.53 10.43 3.78
C ASP A 171 0.64 9.69 4.77
N ARG A 172 1.09 9.53 6.02
CA ARG A 172 0.28 8.91 7.08
C ARG A 172 -0.60 9.98 7.72
N ARG A 173 -1.87 10.05 7.33
CA ARG A 173 -2.84 11.03 7.83
C ARG A 173 -4.09 10.34 8.35
N VAL A 174 -4.44 10.64 9.59
CA VAL A 174 -5.52 10.00 10.34
C VAL A 174 -6.58 11.03 10.67
N LYS A 175 -7.84 10.70 10.42
CA LYS A 175 -8.96 11.56 10.79
C LYS A 175 -9.32 11.32 12.26
N ILE A 176 -9.39 12.39 13.05
CA ILE A 176 -9.95 12.34 14.41
C ILE A 176 -11.42 12.73 14.30
N GLU A 177 -12.32 11.77 14.38
CA GLU A 177 -13.75 12.04 14.25
C GLU A 177 -14.37 12.45 15.58
N ASN A 178 -14.65 11.46 16.43
CA ASN A 178 -15.48 11.64 17.63
C ASN A 178 -14.80 11.19 18.92
N ASN A 179 -13.76 10.34 18.83
CA ASN A 179 -13.05 9.84 20.01
C ASN A 179 -11.55 9.86 19.77
N TYR A 180 -10.94 10.98 20.17
CA TYR A 180 -9.50 11.23 20.09
C TYR A 180 -8.66 10.03 20.54
N LEU A 181 -8.93 9.47 21.73
CA LEU A 181 -8.11 8.38 22.26
C LEU A 181 -8.28 7.11 21.42
N SER A 182 -9.49 6.80 20.99
CA SER A 182 -9.77 5.65 20.12
C SER A 182 -9.04 5.78 18.78
N ASP A 183 -9.06 6.96 18.16
CA ASP A 183 -8.43 7.21 16.87
C ASP A 183 -6.90 7.15 16.96
N VAL A 184 -6.32 7.71 18.03
CA VAL A 184 -4.88 7.61 18.31
C VAL A 184 -4.45 6.17 18.53
N LEU A 185 -5.17 5.41 19.35
CA LEU A 185 -4.87 3.99 19.61
C LEU A 185 -5.05 3.13 18.36
N ARG A 186 -6.06 3.41 17.53
CA ARG A 186 -6.30 2.76 16.25
C ARG A 186 -5.12 2.96 15.30
N ALA A 187 -4.66 4.20 15.15
CA ALA A 187 -3.49 4.53 14.33
C ALA A 187 -2.21 3.85 14.84
N MET A 188 -1.98 3.89 16.16
CA MET A 188 -0.84 3.23 16.81
C MET A 188 -0.82 1.73 16.51
N ASN A 189 -1.93 1.03 16.76
CA ASN A 189 -2.06 -0.42 16.51
C ASN A 189 -1.88 -0.77 15.02
N GLN A 190 -2.40 0.05 14.10
CA GLN A 190 -2.19 -0.18 12.66
C GLN A 190 -0.72 -0.05 12.27
N MET A 191 0.00 0.94 12.81
CA MET A 191 1.44 1.10 12.52
C MET A 191 2.27 -0.04 13.10
N GLU A 192 1.91 -0.56 14.27
CA GLU A 192 2.54 -1.76 14.84
C GLU A 192 2.32 -2.97 13.94
N LYS A 193 1.07 -3.22 13.51
CA LYS A 193 0.74 -4.34 12.62
C LYS A 193 1.49 -4.29 11.28
N CYS A 194 1.66 -3.12 10.71
CA CYS A 194 2.38 -2.94 9.44
C CYS A 194 3.90 -2.82 9.60
N GLY A 195 4.47 -3.01 10.80
CA GLY A 195 5.91 -2.91 11.06
C GLY A 195 6.48 -1.50 10.88
N GLU A 196 5.62 -0.47 10.86
CA GLU A 196 6.01 0.93 10.69
C GLU A 196 6.33 1.61 12.02
N MET A 197 5.90 1.03 13.13
CA MET A 197 6.15 1.54 14.48
C MET A 197 7.63 1.41 14.85
N SER A 198 8.27 2.55 15.10
CA SER A 198 9.64 2.58 15.58
C SER A 198 9.72 3.06 17.03
N PRO A 199 10.84 2.86 17.74
CA PRO A 199 10.93 3.22 19.16
C PRO A 199 10.64 4.70 19.42
N GLY A 200 11.16 5.61 18.59
CA GLY A 200 10.87 7.03 18.73
C GLY A 200 9.42 7.38 18.37
N MET A 201 8.84 6.74 17.34
CA MET A 201 7.44 6.96 17.00
C MET A 201 6.51 6.48 18.13
N LEU A 202 6.80 5.33 18.73
CA LEU A 202 6.07 4.80 19.88
C LEU A 202 6.14 5.77 21.06
N ALA A 203 7.31 6.34 21.34
CA ALA A 203 7.46 7.34 22.40
C ALA A 203 6.63 8.61 22.11
N CYS A 204 6.54 9.06 20.85
CA CYS A 204 5.67 10.16 20.46
C CYS A 204 4.18 9.82 20.70
N PHE A 205 3.73 8.62 20.35
CA PHE A 205 2.37 8.14 20.64
C PHE A 205 2.09 8.09 22.15
N GLN A 206 2.99 7.52 22.94
CA GLN A 206 2.86 7.44 24.39
C GLN A 206 2.77 8.83 25.02
N HIS A 207 3.59 9.78 24.53
CA HIS A 207 3.54 11.16 24.98
C HIS A 207 2.22 11.84 24.59
N LEU A 208 1.73 11.61 23.38
CA LEU A 208 0.44 12.11 22.90
C LEU A 208 -0.73 11.64 23.77
N ILE A 209 -0.70 10.38 24.18
CA ILE A 209 -1.73 9.77 25.05
C ILE A 209 -1.64 10.35 26.47
N ALA A 210 -0.44 10.44 27.03
CA ALA A 210 -0.22 10.97 28.38
C ALA A 210 -0.51 12.48 28.49
N SER A 211 -0.22 13.22 27.42
CA SER A 211 -0.26 14.69 27.37
C SER A 211 -1.27 15.18 26.34
N SER A 212 -2.43 14.51 26.24
CA SER A 212 -3.45 14.83 25.23
C SER A 212 -3.67 16.35 25.15
N PRO A 213 -3.61 16.95 23.94
CA PRO A 213 -3.87 18.36 23.76
C PRO A 213 -5.28 18.65 24.28
N LYS A 214 -5.36 19.37 25.41
CA LYS A 214 -6.65 19.83 25.92
C LYS A 214 -7.16 20.84 24.91
N ALA A 215 -8.07 20.41 24.04
CA ALA A 215 -8.75 21.28 23.09
C ALA A 215 -9.54 22.34 23.85
N LYS A 216 -8.87 23.43 24.27
CA LYS A 216 -9.51 24.63 24.79
C LYS A 216 -10.23 25.39 23.67
N HIS A 217 -10.00 25.01 22.42
CA HIS A 217 -10.51 25.68 21.24
C HIS A 217 -11.47 24.77 20.48
N LYS A 218 -12.67 25.28 20.17
CA LYS A 218 -13.70 24.63 19.34
C LYS A 218 -13.30 24.57 17.84
N GLY A 219 -12.01 24.68 17.52
CA GLY A 219 -11.48 24.83 16.17
C GLY A 219 -10.93 23.52 15.59
N ALA A 220 -10.53 23.56 14.32
CA ALA A 220 -9.79 22.48 13.70
C ALA A 220 -8.38 22.39 14.32
N VAL A 221 -8.00 21.20 14.75
CA VAL A 221 -6.70 20.89 15.38
C VAL A 221 -5.94 19.93 14.48
N GLN A 222 -4.66 20.20 14.28
CA GLN A 222 -3.69 19.34 13.63
C GLN A 222 -2.66 18.87 14.64
N ILE A 223 -2.29 17.59 14.59
CA ILE A 223 -1.24 17.03 15.44
C ILE A 223 -0.26 16.28 14.56
N LEU A 224 1.02 16.62 14.66
CA LEU A 224 2.11 16.00 13.91
C LEU A 224 2.99 15.21 14.87
N LEU A 225 3.12 13.91 14.67
CA LEU A 225 4.11 13.06 15.33
C LEU A 225 5.28 12.87 14.38
N MET A 226 6.49 13.20 14.80
CA MET A 226 7.69 13.13 13.96
C MET A 226 8.80 12.36 14.67
N SER A 227 9.29 11.30 14.04
CA SER A 227 10.45 10.55 14.54
C SER A 227 11.10 9.76 13.41
N GLU A 228 12.44 9.70 13.41
CA GLU A 228 13.23 8.85 12.50
C GLU A 228 12.85 9.03 11.02
N GLY A 229 12.59 10.27 10.61
CA GLY A 229 12.19 10.61 9.24
C GLY A 229 10.76 10.20 8.85
N LYS A 230 9.97 9.69 9.79
CA LYS A 230 8.54 9.39 9.61
C LYS A 230 7.68 10.46 10.26
N THR A 231 6.56 10.76 9.62
CA THR A 231 5.56 11.70 10.12
C THR A 231 4.18 11.03 10.14
N VAL A 232 3.45 11.21 11.23
CA VAL A 232 2.03 10.85 11.35
C VAL A 232 1.25 12.11 11.67
N GLU A 233 0.27 12.41 10.85
CA GLU A 233 -0.58 13.57 11.01
C GLU A 233 -1.97 13.15 11.46
N PHE A 234 -2.51 13.82 12.48
CA PHE A 234 -3.90 13.69 12.88
C PHE A 234 -4.64 14.99 12.61
N LEU A 235 -5.83 14.89 12.03
CA LEU A 235 -6.66 16.02 11.63
C LEU A 235 -8.07 15.86 12.20
N HIS A 236 -8.52 16.83 12.99
CA HIS A 236 -9.88 16.79 13.57
C HIS A 236 -10.98 17.19 12.58
N ARG A 237 -10.63 18.05 11.62
CA ARG A 237 -11.50 18.46 10.52
C ARG A 237 -10.67 18.66 9.27
N ASP A 238 -11.12 18.07 8.19
CA ASP A 238 -10.49 18.02 6.88
C ASP A 238 -10.95 19.15 5.94
N ASP A 239 -11.99 19.89 6.33
CA ASP A 239 -12.61 20.98 5.57
C ASP A 239 -12.14 22.38 5.99
N LEU A 240 -11.38 22.49 7.08
CA LEU A 240 -10.95 23.76 7.67
C LEU A 240 -9.45 23.78 7.90
N GLU A 241 -8.82 24.93 7.64
CA GLU A 241 -7.44 25.14 8.04
C GLU A 241 -7.31 25.01 9.57
N PRO A 242 -6.33 24.23 10.05
CA PRO A 242 -6.13 24.03 11.47
C PRO A 242 -5.72 25.35 12.13
N LYS A 243 -6.40 25.71 13.22
CA LYS A 243 -6.07 26.90 14.02
C LYS A 243 -4.96 26.62 15.03
N ASP A 244 -4.86 25.37 15.45
CA ASP A 244 -3.88 24.91 16.41
C ASP A 244 -3.12 23.73 15.81
N ILE A 245 -1.80 23.83 15.78
CA ILE A 245 -0.91 22.77 15.31
C ILE A 245 -0.03 22.35 16.50
N PHE A 246 -0.12 21.08 16.88
CA PHE A 246 0.73 20.47 17.90
C PHE A 246 1.75 19.56 17.24
N VAL A 247 3.03 19.78 17.49
CA VAL A 247 4.11 18.95 16.95
C VAL A 247 4.77 18.19 18.10
N ILE A 248 4.74 16.87 18.05
CA ILE A 248 5.43 15.97 18.97
C ILE A 248 6.59 15.32 18.24
N PHE A 249 7.79 15.44 18.79
CA PHE A 249 9.00 14.89 18.20
C PHE A 249 9.99 14.45 19.28
N ILE A 250 11.00 13.67 18.89
CA ILE A 250 12.10 13.29 19.78
C ILE A 250 13.12 14.42 19.84
N GLY A 251 13.23 15.04 21.02
CA GLY A 251 14.18 16.12 21.29
C GLY A 251 15.63 15.64 21.40
N ALA A 252 16.56 16.59 21.50
CA ALA A 252 18.01 16.31 21.59
C ALA A 252 18.41 15.48 22.83
N ASN A 253 17.53 15.41 23.83
CA ASN A 253 17.69 14.61 25.04
C ASN A 253 17.15 13.16 24.89
N ASN A 254 16.78 12.73 23.67
CA ASN A 254 16.11 11.46 23.37
C ASN A 254 14.78 11.28 24.12
N LYS A 255 14.08 12.37 24.44
CA LYS A 255 12.74 12.33 25.04
C LYS A 255 11.72 12.97 24.10
N PRO A 256 10.46 12.51 24.13
CA PRO A 256 9.40 13.16 23.38
C PRO A 256 9.10 14.55 23.96
N GLU A 257 9.03 15.54 23.09
CA GLU A 257 8.69 16.93 23.39
C GLU A 257 7.48 17.36 22.55
N MET A 258 6.62 18.21 23.10
CA MET A 258 5.48 18.79 22.40
C MET A 258 5.66 20.30 22.23
N ARG A 259 5.46 20.80 21.01
CA ARG A 259 5.37 22.22 20.69
C ARG A 259 3.97 22.55 20.18
N HIS A 260 3.44 23.69 20.61
CA HIS A 260 2.20 24.25 20.08
C HIS A 260 2.57 25.45 19.22
N THR A 261 2.09 25.49 17.99
CA THR A 261 2.19 26.65 17.11
C THR A 261 0.79 27.07 16.64
N THR A 262 0.58 28.37 16.60
CA THR A 262 -0.59 29.02 16.02
C THR A 262 -0.30 29.65 14.66
N ASP A 263 0.97 29.62 14.22
CA ASP A 263 1.44 30.18 12.95
C ASP A 263 1.88 29.07 11.98
N HIS A 264 1.54 29.24 10.70
CA HIS A 264 1.90 28.38 9.56
C HIS A 264 3.41 28.41 9.20
N CYS A 265 4.26 29.00 10.03
CA CYS A 265 5.69 29.13 9.78
C CYS A 265 6.48 27.96 10.38
N LEU A 266 6.31 26.77 9.81
CA LEU A 266 7.26 25.66 9.99
C LEU A 266 7.55 25.03 8.62
N TYR A 267 8.43 25.67 7.87
CA TYR A 267 9.18 25.10 6.75
C TYR A 267 10.62 25.62 6.81
#